data_AF-A0A2C9L129-F1
#
_entry.id   AF-A0A2C9L129-F1
#
_cell.length_a   1.000
_cell.length_b   1.000
_cell.length_c   1.000
_cell.angle_alpha   90.00
_cell.angle_beta   90.00
_cell.angle_gamma   90.00
#
_symmetry.space_group_name_H-M   'P 1'
#
loop_
_entity.id
_entity.type
_entity.pdbx_description
1 polymer ?
#
loop_
_entity_poly.entity_id
_entity_poly.type
_entity_poly.pdbx_seq_one_letter_code
_entity_poly.pdbx_strand_id
1 'polypeptide(L)'
;MILADIENHRRLVNELADRVANLEALCDNTDVGDSLVDIQERYSKLLDKASELVEVLQCGYDEHQSFFEAHQDCERWLMNMSHKLMAHNSLSTSSYELTTRQIDRHKLILREIDDYRQTLDSVNRLGQQLILNNARIPNLASQVHARLSNLEESYLNLQSTAHQIR
;
A
#
# COMPACT_ATOMS: atom_id res chain seq x y z
N MET A 1 -7.73 2.40 13.55
CA MET A 1 -7.08 2.51 14.88
C MET A 1 -5.76 3.26 14.78
N ILE A 2 -4.82 2.85 13.92
CA ILE A 2 -3.53 3.54 13.71
C ILE A 2 -3.70 4.96 13.12
N LEU A 3 -4.51 5.14 12.08
CA LEU A 3 -4.82 6.50 11.56
C LEU A 3 -5.40 7.45 12.61
N ALA A 4 -6.31 6.95 13.45
CA ALA A 4 -6.89 7.76 14.52
C ALA A 4 -5.84 8.12 15.58
N ASP A 5 -4.89 7.22 15.83
CA ASP A 5 -3.76 7.48 16.71
C ASP A 5 -2.81 8.51 16.11
N ILE A 6 -2.48 8.42 14.82
CA ILE A 6 -1.67 9.41 14.11
C ILE A 6 -2.34 10.78 14.15
N GLU A 7 -3.64 10.87 13.88
CA GLU A 7 -4.36 12.15 13.92
C GLU A 7 -4.46 12.71 15.35
N ASN A 8 -4.59 11.84 16.37
CA ASN A 8 -4.52 12.25 17.77
C ASN A 8 -3.14 12.82 18.13
N HIS A 9 -2.05 12.17 17.71
CA HIS A 9 -0.70 12.67 17.92
C HIS A 9 -0.49 14.00 17.20
N ARG A 10 -0.97 14.14 15.95
CA ARG A 10 -0.92 15.41 15.20
C ARG A 10 -1.67 16.52 15.94
N ARG A 11 -2.83 16.22 16.51
CA ARG A 11 -3.60 17.16 17.33
C ARG A 11 -2.83 17.58 18.59
N LEU A 12 -2.21 16.62 19.29
CA LEU A 12 -1.40 16.90 20.49
C LEU A 12 -0.17 17.76 20.15
N VAL A 13 0.48 17.50 19.02
CA VAL A 13 1.60 18.31 18.49
C VAL A 13 1.15 19.74 18.23
N ASN A 14 -0.01 19.94 17.61
CA ASN A 14 -0.56 21.28 17.40
C ASN A 14 -0.90 22.00 18.72
N GLU A 15 -1.50 21.29 19.70
CA GLU A 15 -1.76 21.86 21.03
C GLU A 15 -0.46 22.25 21.76
N LEU A 16 0.61 21.47 21.56
CA LEU A 16 1.94 21.79 22.09
C LEU A 16 2.50 23.05 21.43
N ALA A 17 2.38 23.18 20.10
CA ALA A 17 2.79 24.38 19.38
C ALA A 17 2.06 25.64 19.87
N ASP A 18 0.74 25.54 20.08
CA ASP A 18 -0.07 26.64 20.62
C ASP A 18 0.38 27.05 22.03
N ARG A 19 0.79 26.09 22.88
CA ARG A 19 1.30 26.40 24.23
C ARG A 19 2.64 27.13 24.17
N VAL A 20 3.54 26.77 23.25
CA VAL A 20 4.81 27.47 23.05
C VAL A 20 4.55 28.92 22.62
N ALA A 21 3.68 29.14 21.64
CA ALA A 21 3.31 30.48 21.18
C ALA A 21 2.65 31.34 22.28
N ASN A 22 1.82 30.73 23.14
CA ASN A 22 1.21 31.44 24.27
C ASN A 22 2.24 31.81 25.36
N LEU A 23 3.24 30.95 25.60
CA LEU A 23 4.32 31.24 26.55
C LEU A 23 5.20 32.40 26.09
N GLU A 24 5.46 32.51 24.78
CA GLU A 24 6.17 33.64 24.17
C GLU A 24 5.47 34.99 24.41
N ALA A 25 4.14 35.00 24.46
CA ALA A 25 3.34 36.21 24.61
C ALA A 25 3.26 36.77 26.05
N LEU A 26 3.70 36.02 27.07
CA LEU A 26 3.35 36.29 28.47
C LEU A 26 4.49 36.88 29.35
N CYS A 27 5.69 37.17 28.83
CA CYS A 27 6.84 37.50 29.71
C CYS A 27 7.43 38.91 29.56
N ASP A 28 7.41 39.66 30.68
CA ASP A 28 8.05 40.97 30.92
C ASP A 28 9.13 40.95 32.04
N ASN A 29 9.45 39.77 32.63
CA ASN A 29 10.39 39.64 33.75
C ASN A 29 11.67 38.87 33.36
N THR A 30 12.85 39.45 33.63
CA THR A 30 14.16 38.98 33.12
C THR A 30 14.65 37.65 33.72
N ASP A 31 14.52 37.41 35.04
CA ASP A 31 14.92 36.12 35.67
C ASP A 31 13.99 34.96 35.29
N VAL A 32 12.70 35.27 35.05
CA VAL A 32 11.73 34.31 34.52
C VAL A 32 12.04 34.06 33.04
N GLY A 33 12.58 35.06 32.32
CA GLY A 33 12.98 34.99 30.93
C GLY A 33 14.00 33.90 30.64
N ASP A 34 15.10 33.80 31.40
CA ASP A 34 16.14 32.79 31.14
C ASP A 34 15.64 31.35 31.35
N SER A 35 14.86 31.12 32.42
CA SER A 35 14.22 29.83 32.66
C SER A 35 13.14 29.51 31.63
N LEU A 36 12.42 30.53 31.14
CA LEU A 36 11.44 30.39 30.07
C LEU A 36 12.10 30.01 28.75
N VAL A 37 13.23 30.64 28.39
CA VAL A 37 13.99 30.34 27.16
C VAL A 37 14.47 28.89 27.17
N ASP A 38 15.02 28.38 28.28
CA ASP A 38 15.41 26.97 28.38
C ASP A 38 14.22 26.01 28.25
N ILE A 39 13.08 26.37 28.85
CA ILE A 39 11.84 25.61 28.72
C ILE A 39 11.34 25.63 27.27
N GLN A 40 11.33 26.79 26.61
CA GLN A 40 10.95 26.96 25.21
C GLN A 40 11.84 26.14 24.27
N GLU A 41 13.16 26.18 24.45
CA GLU A 41 14.09 25.36 23.67
C GLU A 41 13.80 23.87 23.82
N ARG A 42 13.56 23.39 25.05
CA ARG A 42 13.22 21.99 25.31
C ARG A 42 11.88 21.61 24.67
N TYR A 43 10.88 22.48 24.75
CA TYR A 43 9.59 22.26 24.10
C TYR A 43 9.68 22.26 22.58
N SER A 44 10.42 23.19 21.98
CA SER A 44 10.66 23.22 20.53
C SER A 44 11.38 21.95 20.05
N LYS A 45 12.45 21.53 20.74
CA LYS A 45 13.14 20.26 20.41
C LYS A 45 12.21 19.04 20.51
N LEU A 46 11.32 19.03 21.50
CA LEU A 46 10.33 17.95 21.65
C LEU A 46 9.28 18.00 20.53
N LEU A 47 8.82 19.19 20.15
CA LEU A 47 7.86 19.41 19.08
C LEU A 47 8.43 18.95 17.73
N ASP A 48 9.68 19.31 17.44
CA ASP A 48 10.37 18.90 16.20
C ASP A 48 10.46 17.37 16.13
N LYS A 49 10.89 16.74 17.21
CA LYS A 49 11.01 15.28 17.29
C LYS A 49 9.66 14.58 17.20
N ALA A 50 8.61 15.14 17.81
CA ALA A 50 7.27 14.58 17.74
C ALA A 50 6.69 14.70 16.32
N SER A 51 6.92 15.83 15.65
CA SER A 51 6.52 16.06 14.26
C SER A 51 7.22 15.08 13.32
N GLU A 52 8.55 14.92 13.45
CA GLU A 52 9.33 13.93 12.68
C GLU A 52 8.79 12.51 12.88
N LEU A 53 8.47 12.13 14.11
CA LEU A 53 7.91 10.81 14.40
C LEU A 53 6.54 10.61 13.75
N VAL A 54 5.67 11.61 13.79
CA VAL A 54 4.34 11.55 13.15
C VAL A 54 4.50 11.40 11.63
N GLU A 55 5.41 12.14 11.01
CA GLU A 55 5.68 12.05 9.57
C GLU A 55 6.19 10.66 9.17
N VAL A 56 7.13 10.10 9.94
CA VAL A 56 7.65 8.73 9.69
C VAL A 56 6.54 7.69 9.84
N LEU A 57 5.69 7.81 10.87
CA LEU A 57 4.56 6.90 11.07
C LEU A 57 3.53 6.99 9.94
N GLN A 58 3.21 8.21 9.48
CA GLN A 58 2.29 8.42 8.37
C GLN A 58 2.86 7.83 7.07
N CYS A 59 4.13 8.10 6.78
CA CYS A 59 4.82 7.56 5.60
C CYS A 59 4.79 6.02 5.61
N GLY A 60 5.16 5.39 6.73
CA GLY A 60 5.10 3.94 6.86
C GLY A 60 3.67 3.39 6.71
N TYR A 61 2.68 4.07 7.27
CA TYR A 61 1.27 3.70 7.10
C TYR A 61 0.85 3.72 5.62
N ASP A 62 1.18 4.79 4.90
CA ASP A 62 0.83 4.96 3.49
C ASP A 62 1.50 3.90 2.60
N GLU A 63 2.76 3.54 2.88
CA GLU A 63 3.47 2.44 2.20
C GLU A 63 2.78 1.09 2.42
N HIS A 64 2.43 0.79 3.69
CA HIS A 64 1.72 -0.44 4.04
C HIS A 64 0.35 -0.52 3.38
N GLN A 65 -0.40 0.58 3.38
CA GLN A 65 -1.72 0.65 2.76
C GLN A 65 -1.64 0.49 1.24
N SER A 66 -0.72 1.21 0.59
CA SER A 66 -0.54 1.16 -0.87
C SER A 66 -0.21 -0.25 -1.35
N PHE A 67 0.69 -0.95 -0.67
CA PHE A 67 0.99 -2.35 -1.00
C PHE A 67 -0.22 -3.27 -0.79
N PHE A 68 -0.92 -3.14 0.35
CA PHE A 68 -2.04 -4.01 0.68
C PHE A 68 -3.22 -3.85 -0.28
N GLU A 69 -3.58 -2.62 -0.63
CA GLU A 69 -4.64 -2.34 -1.60
C GLU A 69 -4.30 -2.90 -2.98
N ALA A 70 -3.08 -2.62 -3.47
CA ALA A 70 -2.65 -3.12 -4.77
C ALA A 70 -2.58 -4.66 -4.82
N HIS A 71 -2.15 -5.30 -3.72
CA HIS A 71 -2.19 -6.76 -3.58
C HIS A 71 -3.62 -7.29 -3.66
N GLN A 72 -4.56 -6.70 -2.91
CA GLN A 72 -5.96 -7.13 -2.89
C GLN A 72 -6.63 -6.98 -4.25
N ASP A 73 -6.32 -5.89 -4.97
CA ASP A 73 -6.83 -5.68 -6.32
C ASP A 73 -6.26 -6.72 -7.30
N CYS A 74 -5.00 -7.12 -7.16
CA CYS A 74 -4.42 -8.25 -7.89
C CYS A 74 -5.13 -9.58 -7.60
N GLU A 75 -5.39 -9.91 -6.33
CA GLU A 75 -6.14 -11.13 -5.98
C GLU A 75 -7.54 -11.12 -6.60
N ARG A 76 -8.23 -9.97 -6.54
CA ARG A 76 -9.56 -9.81 -7.12
C ARG A 76 -9.53 -9.97 -8.64
N TRP A 77 -8.56 -9.36 -9.31
CA TRP A 77 -8.40 -9.49 -10.75
C TRP A 77 -8.15 -10.93 -11.17
N LEU A 78 -7.23 -11.63 -10.49
CA LEU A 78 -6.90 -13.04 -10.76
C LEU A 78 -8.14 -13.94 -10.60
N MET A 79 -8.90 -13.76 -9.53
CA MET A 79 -10.14 -14.49 -9.29
C MET A 79 -11.18 -14.24 -10.39
N ASN A 80 -11.40 -12.97 -10.75
CA ASN A 80 -12.36 -12.60 -11.78
C ASN A 80 -11.95 -13.14 -13.16
N MET A 81 -10.65 -13.06 -13.49
CA MET A 81 -10.14 -13.56 -14.76
C MET A 81 -10.22 -15.09 -14.84
N SER A 82 -9.93 -15.79 -13.75
CA SER A 82 -10.12 -17.23 -13.63
C SER A 82 -11.57 -17.64 -13.89
N HIS A 83 -12.53 -16.96 -13.27
CA HIS A 83 -13.95 -17.20 -13.55
C HIS A 83 -14.34 -16.91 -15.01
N LYS A 84 -13.83 -15.81 -15.58
CA LYS A 84 -14.07 -15.44 -16.99
C LYS A 84 -13.54 -16.52 -17.94
N LEU A 85 -12.36 -17.06 -17.65
CA LEU A 85 -11.74 -18.14 -18.42
C LEU A 85 -12.51 -19.46 -18.28
N MET A 86 -12.90 -19.85 -17.06
CA MET A 86 -13.71 -21.06 -16.84
C MET A 86 -15.07 -20.99 -17.54
N ALA A 87 -15.74 -19.83 -17.49
CA ALA A 87 -17.00 -19.61 -18.19
C ALA A 87 -16.84 -19.59 -19.72
N HIS A 88 -15.67 -19.19 -20.23
CA HIS A 88 -15.36 -19.26 -21.65
C HIS A 88 -15.16 -20.72 -22.11
N ASN A 89 -14.43 -21.51 -21.32
CA ASN A 89 -14.16 -22.94 -21.59
C ASN A 89 -15.41 -23.83 -21.56
N SER A 90 -16.45 -23.48 -20.79
CA SER A 90 -17.67 -24.29 -20.67
C SER A 90 -18.68 -24.12 -21.81
N LEU A 91 -18.41 -23.24 -22.77
CA LEU A 91 -19.32 -22.94 -23.88
C LEU A 91 -19.20 -23.99 -24.99
N SER A 92 -20.25 -24.79 -25.20
CA SER A 92 -20.34 -25.70 -26.35
C SER A 92 -20.71 -24.95 -27.63
N THR A 93 -19.97 -25.17 -28.72
CA THR A 93 -20.24 -24.51 -30.02
C THR A 93 -20.83 -25.48 -31.04
N SER A 94 -21.90 -25.06 -31.72
CA SER A 94 -22.62 -25.87 -32.73
C SER A 94 -22.60 -25.29 -34.14
N SER A 95 -22.03 -24.08 -34.35
CA SER A 95 -21.96 -23.40 -35.64
C SER A 95 -20.60 -22.72 -35.85
N TYR A 96 -20.14 -22.69 -37.10
CA TYR A 96 -18.86 -22.09 -37.50
C TYR A 96 -18.70 -20.63 -37.06
N GLU A 97 -19.75 -19.81 -37.23
CA GLU A 97 -19.71 -18.40 -36.82
C GLU A 97 -19.53 -18.22 -35.30
N LEU A 98 -20.13 -19.12 -34.51
CA LEU A 98 -19.96 -19.14 -33.06
C LEU A 98 -18.54 -19.55 -32.68
N THR A 99 -17.94 -20.51 -33.41
CA THR A 99 -16.55 -20.92 -33.22
C THR A 99 -15.57 -19.77 -33.49
N THR A 100 -15.75 -19.00 -34.57
CA THR A 100 -14.89 -17.84 -34.85
C THR A 100 -14.95 -16.78 -33.75
N ARG A 101 -16.17 -16.43 -33.30
CA ARG A 101 -16.34 -15.47 -32.20
C ARG A 101 -15.71 -15.96 -30.89
N GLN A 102 -15.76 -17.27 -30.61
CA GLN A 102 -15.12 -17.84 -29.42
C GLN A 102 -13.60 -17.73 -29.48
N ILE A 103 -12.99 -17.95 -30.65
CA ILE A 103 -11.54 -17.79 -30.85
C ILE A 103 -11.12 -16.34 -30.61
N ASP A 104 -11.85 -15.36 -31.15
CA ASP A 104 -11.52 -13.95 -30.97
C ASP A 104 -11.66 -13.51 -29.50
N ARG A 105 -12.69 -14.00 -28.81
CA ARG A 105 -12.85 -13.79 -27.37
C ARG A 105 -11.71 -14.42 -26.57
N HIS A 106 -11.30 -15.64 -26.91
CA HIS A 106 -10.18 -16.31 -26.25
C HIS A 106 -8.87 -15.54 -26.41
N LYS A 107 -8.58 -15.06 -27.63
CA LYS A 107 -7.41 -14.20 -27.89
C LYS A 107 -7.44 -12.91 -27.06
N LEU A 108 -8.62 -12.32 -26.83
CA LEU A 108 -8.74 -11.16 -25.96
C LEU A 108 -8.41 -11.50 -24.51
N ILE A 109 -8.89 -12.64 -24.00
CA ILE A 109 -8.56 -13.10 -22.64
C ILE A 109 -7.05 -13.30 -22.49
N LEU A 110 -6.39 -13.93 -23.47
CA LEU A 110 -4.93 -14.12 -23.44
C LEU A 110 -4.19 -12.77 -23.39
N ARG A 111 -4.58 -11.78 -24.21
CA ARG A 111 -3.98 -10.45 -24.15
C ARG A 111 -4.20 -9.76 -22.81
N GLU A 112 -5.41 -9.80 -22.28
CA GLU A 112 -5.71 -9.22 -20.96
C GLU A 112 -4.85 -9.87 -19.86
N ILE A 113 -4.57 -11.18 -19.97
CA ILE A 113 -3.68 -11.87 -19.03
C ILE A 113 -2.23 -11.36 -19.20
N ASP A 114 -1.73 -11.32 -20.42
CA ASP A 114 -0.35 -10.90 -20.70
C ASP A 114 -0.11 -9.43 -20.31
N ASP A 115 -1.06 -8.54 -20.62
CA ASP A 115 -0.98 -7.11 -20.29
C ASP A 115 -0.98 -6.89 -18.76
N TYR A 116 -1.63 -7.77 -17.99
CA TYR A 116 -1.68 -7.68 -16.54
C TYR A 116 -0.33 -7.92 -15.86
N ARG A 117 0.65 -8.49 -16.59
CA ARG A 117 2.01 -8.70 -16.07
C ARG A 117 2.61 -7.40 -15.53
N GLN A 118 2.37 -6.27 -16.21
CA GLN A 118 2.88 -4.97 -15.79
C GLN A 118 2.35 -4.56 -14.41
N THR A 119 1.08 -4.84 -14.12
CA THR A 119 0.46 -4.57 -12.81
C THR A 119 1.10 -5.42 -11.74
N LEU A 120 1.29 -6.71 -12.00
CA LEU A 120 1.94 -7.65 -11.08
C LEU A 120 3.38 -7.22 -10.75
N ASP A 121 4.15 -6.80 -11.75
CA ASP A 121 5.50 -6.27 -11.55
C ASP A 121 5.49 -4.97 -10.73
N SER A 122 4.44 -4.15 -10.86
CA SER A 122 4.26 -2.95 -10.03
C SER A 122 4.01 -3.30 -8.55
N VAL A 123 3.16 -4.28 -8.27
CA VAL A 123 2.90 -4.76 -6.89
C VAL A 123 4.15 -5.39 -6.28
N ASN A 124 4.92 -6.15 -7.08
CA ASN A 124 6.21 -6.68 -6.65
C ASN A 124 7.18 -5.56 -6.24
N ARG A 125 7.26 -4.47 -7.01
CA ARG A 125 8.11 -3.32 -6.65
C ARG A 125 7.65 -2.64 -5.36
N LEU A 126 6.35 -2.42 -5.18
CA LEU A 126 5.80 -1.87 -3.93
C LEU A 126 6.14 -2.76 -2.72
N GLY A 127 5.99 -4.08 -2.87
CA GLY A 127 6.35 -5.03 -1.82
C GLY A 127 7.84 -5.01 -1.49
N GLN A 128 8.72 -4.93 -2.49
CA GLN A 128 10.16 -4.81 -2.26
C GLN A 128 10.52 -3.49 -1.55
N GLN A 129 9.91 -2.37 -1.95
CA GLN A 129 10.10 -1.07 -1.28
C GLN A 129 9.66 -1.14 0.18
N LEU A 130 8.48 -1.73 0.45
CA LEU A 130 7.99 -1.90 1.82
C LEU A 130 8.96 -2.70 2.69
N ILE A 131 9.57 -3.76 2.15
CA ILE A 131 10.57 -4.57 2.85
C ILE A 131 11.84 -3.75 3.14
N LEU A 132 12.33 -3.01 2.16
CA LEU A 132 13.55 -2.19 2.30
C LEU A 132 13.37 -1.13 3.39
N ASN A 133 12.23 -0.43 3.39
CA ASN A 133 11.94 0.62 4.35
C ASN A 133 11.69 0.08 5.76
N ASN A 134 11.34 -1.21 5.88
CA ASN A 134 11.07 -1.89 7.14
C ASN A 134 12.07 -3.02 7.44
N ALA A 135 13.33 -2.88 7.01
CA ALA A 135 14.37 -3.92 7.15
C ALA A 135 14.60 -4.41 8.59
N ARG A 136 14.19 -3.64 9.59
CA ARG A 136 14.27 -4.01 11.03
C ARG A 136 13.17 -4.96 11.49
N ILE A 137 12.22 -5.32 10.62
CA ILE A 137 11.07 -6.18 10.92
C ILE A 137 11.14 -7.45 10.05
N PRO A 138 11.92 -8.49 10.44
CA PRO A 138 12.14 -9.67 9.60
C PRO A 138 10.85 -10.44 9.27
N ASN A 139 9.88 -10.44 10.20
CA ASN A 139 8.61 -11.12 10.00
C ASN A 139 7.77 -10.46 8.88
N LEU A 140 7.88 -9.15 8.69
CA LEU A 140 7.19 -8.45 7.60
C LEU A 140 7.74 -8.90 6.25
N ALA A 141 9.06 -9.01 6.12
CA ALA A 141 9.69 -9.46 4.89
C ALA A 141 9.19 -10.85 4.47
N SER A 142 9.18 -11.81 5.39
CA SER A 142 8.65 -13.15 5.12
C SER A 142 7.18 -13.13 4.70
N GLN A 143 6.34 -12.32 5.34
CA GLN A 143 4.91 -12.21 5.01
C GLN A 143 4.69 -11.58 3.61
N VAL A 144 5.42 -10.52 3.29
CA VAL A 144 5.32 -9.85 1.98
C VAL A 144 5.83 -10.78 0.88
N HIS A 145 6.94 -11.47 1.10
CA HIS A 145 7.45 -12.46 0.14
C HIS A 145 6.47 -13.61 -0.11
N ALA A 146 5.86 -14.16 0.94
CA ALA A 146 4.85 -15.21 0.78
C ALA A 146 3.64 -14.73 -0.03
N ARG A 147 3.15 -13.52 0.25
CA ARG A 147 2.05 -12.86 -0.48
C ARG A 147 2.38 -12.69 -1.97
N LEU A 148 3.55 -12.12 -2.28
CA LEU A 148 4.00 -11.93 -3.66
C LEU A 148 4.19 -13.26 -4.40
N SER A 149 4.76 -14.27 -3.73
CA SER A 149 4.92 -15.61 -4.30
C SER A 149 3.58 -16.25 -4.64
N ASN A 150 2.57 -16.11 -3.77
CA ASN A 150 1.23 -16.65 -4.01
C ASN A 150 0.55 -15.97 -5.22
N LEU A 151 0.73 -14.65 -5.38
CA LEU A 151 0.23 -13.91 -6.54
C LEU A 151 0.91 -14.37 -7.83
N GLU A 152 2.23 -14.52 -7.82
CA GLU A 152 3.01 -14.99 -8.96
C GLU A 152 2.58 -16.40 -9.37
N GLU A 153 2.46 -17.33 -8.42
CA GLU A 153 2.01 -18.70 -8.68
C GLU A 153 0.58 -18.71 -9.25
N SER A 154 -0.33 -17.94 -8.67
CA SER A 154 -1.72 -17.82 -9.15
C SER A 154 -1.79 -17.27 -10.57
N TYR A 155 -0.98 -16.25 -10.88
CA TYR A 155 -0.87 -15.70 -12.22
C TYR A 155 -0.34 -16.72 -13.23
N LEU A 156 0.75 -17.41 -12.91
CA LEU A 156 1.35 -18.43 -13.79
C LEU A 156 0.39 -19.60 -14.03
N ASN A 157 -0.36 -20.03 -13.01
CA ASN A 157 -1.37 -21.07 -13.14
C ASN A 157 -2.53 -20.62 -14.05
N LEU A 158 -3.01 -19.39 -13.89
CA LEU A 158 -4.02 -18.80 -14.76
C LEU A 158 -3.53 -18.71 -16.21
N GLN A 159 -2.33 -18.20 -16.42
CA GLN A 159 -1.73 -18.06 -17.74
C GLN A 159 -1.54 -19.42 -18.42
N SER A 160 -1.00 -20.41 -17.69
CA SER A 160 -0.85 -21.78 -18.18
C SER A 160 -2.19 -22.41 -18.57
N THR A 161 -3.20 -22.28 -17.71
CA THR A 161 -4.56 -22.78 -17.97
C THR A 161 -5.17 -22.13 -19.21
N ALA A 162 -5.00 -20.81 -19.36
CA ALA A 162 -5.50 -20.08 -20.52
C ALA A 162 -4.90 -20.58 -21.83
N HIS A 163 -3.61 -20.94 -21.84
CA HIS A 163 -2.93 -21.47 -23.02
C HIS A 163 -3.28 -22.94 -23.34
N GLN A 164 -3.74 -23.71 -22.36
CA GLN A 164 -4.08 -25.12 -22.53
C GLN A 164 -5.51 -25.35 -23.04
N ILE A 165 -6.42 -24.41 -22.77
CA ILE A 165 -7.81 -24.48 -23.21
C ILE A 165 -7.90 -24.23 -24.72
N ARG A 166 -8.65 -25.08 -25.44
CA ARG A 166 -8.84 -25.04 -26.91
C ARG A 166 -10.30 -24.86 -27.27
#